data_AF-A0A8J7GT70-F1
#
_entry.id   AF-A0A8J7GT70-F1
#
_cell.length_a   1.000
_cell.length_b   1.000
_cell.length_c   1.000
_cell.angle_alpha   90.00
_cell.angle_beta   90.00
_cell.angle_gamma   90.00
#
_symmetry.space_group_name_H-M   'P 1'
#
loop_
_entity.id
_entity.type
_entity.pdbx_description
1 polymer ?
#
loop_
_entity_poly.entity_id
_entity_poly.type
_entity_poly.pdbx_seq_one_letter_code
_entity_poly.pdbx_strand_id
1 'polypeptide(L)'
;MNYRAVIPLALLLLLTAGCSAPQGMNCQGEVKTLPGHPIGMTSAIIIDNTVAFSVLMPKQRIESGLLHSVDSSRYVPWAVTKEGYLAQRLSGNRFCIINPEKNEYTIYQCQ
;
A
#
# COMPACT_ATOMS: atom_id res chain seq x y z
N MET A 1 59.97 0.65 7.65
CA MET A 1 58.63 1.23 7.81
C MET A 1 57.97 1.30 6.44
N ASN A 2 57.26 0.26 6.00
CA ASN A 2 56.50 0.29 4.74
C ASN A 2 55.08 -0.20 5.02
N TYR A 3 54.18 0.73 5.33
CA TYR A 3 52.75 0.45 5.43
C TYR A 3 52.22 0.28 4.00
N ARG A 4 51.90 -0.96 3.63
CA ARG A 4 51.22 -1.28 2.38
C ARG A 4 49.82 -0.64 2.42
N ALA A 5 49.63 0.42 1.64
CA ALA A 5 48.32 1.00 1.39
C ALA A 5 47.49 0.03 0.54
N VAL A 6 46.82 -0.93 1.18
CA VAL A 6 45.91 -1.90 0.54
C VAL A 6 44.53 -1.79 1.20
N ILE A 7 44.03 -0.58 1.40
CA ILE A 7 42.63 -0.35 1.80
C ILE A 7 42.27 0.99 1.16
N PRO A 8 41.46 1.02 0.07
CA PRO A 8 40.02 1.07 0.32
C PRO A 8 39.13 0.59 -0.85
N LEU A 9 39.37 -0.57 -1.47
CA LEU A 9 38.39 -1.11 -2.43
C LEU A 9 37.20 -1.79 -1.72
N ALA A 10 37.43 -2.36 -0.54
CA ALA A 10 36.39 -2.98 0.29
C ALA A 10 35.39 -1.95 0.86
N LEU A 11 35.82 -0.70 1.11
CA LEU A 11 34.96 0.34 1.67
C LEU A 11 33.94 0.89 0.64
N LEU A 12 34.26 0.82 -0.66
CA LEU A 12 33.41 1.31 -1.74
C LEU A 12 32.23 0.36 -2.03
N LEU A 13 32.39 -0.94 -1.75
CA LEU A 13 31.35 -1.97 -1.95
C LEU A 13 30.28 -1.98 -0.84
N LEU A 14 30.54 -1.32 0.30
CA LEU A 14 29.58 -1.19 1.40
C LEU A 14 28.54 -0.09 1.20
N LEU A 15 28.72 0.78 0.19
CA LEU A 15 27.83 1.93 -0.07
C LEU A 15 26.66 1.60 -1.02
N THR A 16 26.56 0.38 -1.54
CA THR A 16 25.47 -0.02 -2.46
C THR A 16 24.34 -0.80 -1.78
N ALA A 17 24.43 -1.03 -0.46
CA ALA A 17 23.38 -1.72 0.28
C ALA A 17 22.29 -0.72 0.74
N GLY A 18 21.13 -0.76 0.08
CA GLY A 18 19.89 -0.39 0.74
C GLY A 18 19.01 0.62 0.01
N CYS A 19 18.61 0.34 -1.23
CA CYS A 19 17.31 0.81 -1.71
C CYS A 19 16.29 -0.28 -1.35
N SER A 20 15.81 -0.29 -0.11
CA SER A 20 14.76 -1.23 0.30
C SER A 20 13.47 -0.83 -0.43
N ALA A 21 13.00 -1.67 -1.34
CA ALA A 21 11.65 -1.53 -1.88
C ALA A 21 10.66 -1.53 -0.69
N PRO A 22 9.62 -0.67 -0.69
CA PRO A 22 8.66 -0.62 0.41
C PRO A 22 8.05 -2.00 0.60
N GLN A 23 8.20 -2.54 1.81
CA GLN A 23 7.74 -3.87 2.15
C GLN A 23 6.22 -3.86 2.19
N GLY A 24 5.59 -4.52 1.22
CA GLY A 24 4.14 -4.66 1.19
C GLY A 24 3.65 -5.52 2.35
N MET A 25 2.48 -5.18 2.90
CA MET A 25 1.81 -5.95 3.95
C MET A 25 0.83 -6.95 3.32
N ASN A 26 0.79 -8.17 3.84
CA ASN A 26 -0.25 -9.14 3.46
C ASN A 26 -1.55 -8.78 4.16
N CYS A 27 -2.62 -8.61 3.39
CA CYS A 27 -3.91 -8.18 3.90
C CYS A 27 -5.03 -9.09 3.42
N GLN A 28 -5.99 -9.34 4.29
CA GLN A 28 -7.21 -10.07 3.99
C GLN A 28 -8.39 -9.10 3.97
N GLY A 29 -9.32 -9.28 3.04
CA GLY A 29 -10.49 -8.43 2.91
C GLY A 29 -11.77 -9.23 2.68
N GLU A 30 -12.83 -8.84 3.38
CA GLU A 30 -14.18 -9.32 3.10
C GLU A 30 -14.80 -8.39 2.06
N VAL A 31 -15.24 -8.97 0.94
CA VAL A 31 -15.93 -8.24 -0.13
C VAL A 31 -17.41 -8.18 0.23
N LYS A 32 -17.97 -6.98 0.26
CA LYS A 32 -19.36 -6.71 0.57
C LYS A 32 -20.02 -5.89 -0.52
N THR A 33 -21.32 -6.08 -0.71
CA THR A 33 -22.14 -5.11 -1.45
C THR A 33 -22.11 -3.75 -0.72
N LEU A 34 -22.40 -2.63 -1.39
CA LEU A 34 -22.48 -1.32 -0.71
C LEU A 34 -23.45 -1.30 0.49
N PRO A 35 -24.61 -1.99 0.46
CA PRO A 35 -25.46 -2.15 1.64
C PRO A 35 -24.86 -2.99 2.78
N GLY A 36 -23.76 -3.70 2.55
CA GLY A 36 -23.03 -4.45 3.58
C GLY A 36 -23.20 -5.97 3.56
N HIS A 37 -23.93 -6.54 2.60
CA HIS A 37 -24.06 -8.00 2.50
C HIS A 37 -22.74 -8.62 2.01
N PRO A 38 -22.20 -9.64 2.71
CA PRO A 38 -20.97 -10.31 2.30
C PRO A 38 -21.18 -11.14 1.04
N ILE A 39 -20.24 -11.03 0.11
CA ILE A 39 -20.28 -11.72 -1.19
C ILE A 39 -18.98 -12.49 -1.50
N GLY A 40 -17.95 -12.35 -0.67
CA GLY A 40 -16.73 -13.15 -0.81
C GLY A 40 -15.58 -12.68 0.07
N MET A 41 -14.44 -13.35 -0.12
CA MET A 41 -13.16 -13.01 0.52
C MET A 41 -12.12 -12.76 -0.57
N THR A 42 -11.18 -11.87 -0.28
CA THR A 42 -10.04 -11.57 -1.15
C THR A 42 -8.79 -11.36 -0.33
N SER A 43 -7.63 -11.53 -0.96
CA SER A 43 -6.33 -11.23 -0.38
C SER A 43 -5.58 -10.26 -1.28
N ALA A 44 -4.83 -9.35 -0.68
CA ALA A 44 -3.99 -8.41 -1.39
C ALA A 44 -2.68 -8.16 -0.65
N ILE A 45 -1.70 -7.68 -1.39
CA ILE A 45 -0.52 -7.04 -0.82
C ILE A 45 -0.75 -5.53 -0.89
N ILE A 46 -0.65 -4.84 0.25
CA ILE A 46 -0.77 -3.38 0.30
C ILE A 46 0.61 -2.76 0.46
N ILE A 47 0.96 -1.88 -0.47
CA ILE A 47 2.16 -1.05 -0.39
C ILE A 47 1.71 0.34 0.01
N ASP A 48 2.05 0.74 1.23
CA ASP A 48 1.62 2.01 1.82
C ASP A 48 2.79 3.00 1.90
N ASN A 49 2.53 4.26 1.57
CA ASN A 49 3.45 5.37 1.82
C ASN A 49 2.68 6.56 2.40
N THR A 50 3.35 7.66 2.73
CA THR A 50 2.71 8.79 3.42
C THR A 50 1.51 9.37 2.65
N VAL A 51 1.62 9.50 1.33
CA VAL A 51 0.66 10.27 0.50
C VAL A 51 -0.22 9.42 -0.42
N ALA A 52 0.06 8.12 -0.53
CA ALA A 52 -0.65 7.20 -1.42
C ALA A 52 -0.45 5.74 -0.98
N PHE A 53 -1.26 4.84 -1.53
CA PHE A 53 -1.08 3.40 -1.38
C PHE A 53 -1.49 2.63 -2.64
N SER A 54 -0.97 1.42 -2.78
CA SER A 54 -1.32 0.50 -3.86
C SER A 54 -1.90 -0.79 -3.28
N VAL A 55 -2.95 -1.33 -3.92
CA VAL A 55 -3.53 -2.63 -3.59
C VAL A 55 -3.22 -3.61 -4.71
N LEU A 56 -2.39 -4.60 -4.42
CA LEU A 56 -1.96 -5.62 -5.37
C LEU A 56 -2.76 -6.91 -5.12
N MET A 57 -3.70 -7.21 -6.02
CA MET A 57 -4.46 -8.45 -6.06
C MET A 57 -3.91 -9.37 -7.16
N PRO A 58 -4.25 -10.68 -7.18
CA PRO A 58 -3.69 -11.64 -8.15
C PRO A 58 -3.84 -11.25 -9.63
N LYS A 59 -4.88 -10.49 -9.99
CA LYS A 59 -5.19 -10.11 -11.38
C LYS A 59 -5.25 -8.61 -11.62
N GLN A 60 -5.09 -7.79 -10.59
CA GLN A 60 -5.32 -6.35 -10.68
C GLN A 60 -4.45 -5.62 -9.67
N ARG A 61 -3.95 -4.47 -10.09
CA ARG A 61 -3.26 -3.51 -9.23
C ARG A 61 -4.06 -2.21 -9.24
N ILE A 62 -4.46 -1.75 -8.07
CA ILE A 62 -5.18 -0.49 -7.87
C ILE A 62 -4.22 0.51 -7.25
N GLU A 63 -4.12 1.69 -7.85
CA GLU A 63 -3.36 2.81 -7.30
C GLU A 63 -4.33 3.81 -6.69
N SER A 64 -4.18 4.16 -5.41
CA SER A 64 -5.06 5.15 -4.77
C SER A 64 -5.01 6.50 -5.48
N GLY A 65 -3.84 6.88 -6.00
CA GLY A 65 -3.52 8.27 -6.32
C GLY A 65 -3.13 9.05 -5.06
N LEU A 66 -2.89 10.36 -5.22
CA LEU A 66 -2.57 11.25 -4.10
C LEU A 66 -3.78 11.41 -3.19
N LEU A 67 -3.61 11.11 -1.92
CA LEU A 67 -4.65 11.28 -0.91
C LEU A 67 -4.93 12.76 -0.68
N HIS A 68 -6.21 13.13 -0.60
CA HIS A 68 -6.67 14.50 -0.37
C HIS A 68 -6.24 15.06 0.99
N SER A 69 -5.96 14.20 1.95
CA SER A 69 -5.38 14.55 3.26
C SER A 69 -4.48 13.41 3.70
N VAL A 70 -3.37 13.73 4.37
CA VAL A 70 -2.53 12.75 5.08
C VAL A 70 -2.71 12.81 6.60
N ASP A 71 -3.47 13.79 7.09
CA ASP A 71 -3.74 13.96 8.51
C ASP A 71 -4.94 13.11 8.93
N SER A 72 -4.64 11.88 9.36
CA SER A 72 -5.61 10.90 9.81
C SER A 72 -6.28 11.26 11.15
N SER A 73 -5.82 12.30 11.86
CA SER A 73 -6.44 12.75 13.12
C SER A 73 -7.69 13.60 12.87
N ARG A 74 -7.77 14.24 11.70
CA ARG A 74 -8.88 15.14 11.33
C ARG A 74 -9.79 14.58 10.24
N TYR A 75 -9.23 13.82 9.30
CA TYR A 75 -9.97 13.30 8.16
C TYR A 75 -9.55 11.86 7.87
N VAL A 76 -10.43 11.06 7.26
CA VAL A 76 -10.04 9.79 6.66
C VAL A 76 -9.28 10.11 5.37
N PRO A 77 -7.98 9.77 5.22
CA PRO A 77 -7.28 9.94 3.95
C PRO A 77 -7.96 9.17 2.82
N TRP A 78 -8.23 9.84 1.70
CA TRP A 78 -8.92 9.24 0.57
C TRP A 78 -8.47 9.82 -0.76
N ALA A 79 -8.71 9.08 -1.84
CA ALA A 79 -8.52 9.52 -3.23
C ALA A 79 -9.47 8.77 -4.18
N VAL A 80 -9.70 9.34 -5.36
CA VAL A 80 -10.36 8.63 -6.47
C VAL A 80 -9.28 8.04 -7.38
N THR A 81 -9.32 6.73 -7.55
CA THR A 81 -8.41 5.98 -8.44
C THR A 81 -8.69 6.33 -9.90
N LYS A 82 -7.76 6.01 -10.81
CA LYS A 82 -7.97 6.21 -12.26
C LYS A 82 -9.15 5.39 -12.81
N GLU A 83 -9.49 4.28 -12.15
CA GLU A 83 -10.63 3.41 -12.45
C GLU A 83 -11.95 3.94 -11.89
N GLY A 84 -11.95 5.05 -11.15
CA GLY A 84 -13.16 5.63 -10.55
C GLY A 84 -13.54 5.05 -9.19
N TYR A 85 -12.72 4.18 -8.60
CA TYR A 85 -12.93 3.66 -7.25
C TYR A 85 -12.61 4.73 -6.20
N LEU A 86 -13.35 4.72 -5.09
CA LEU A 86 -12.94 5.46 -3.89
C LEU A 86 -11.97 4.60 -3.08
N ALA A 87 -10.74 5.08 -2.93
CA ALA A 87 -9.71 4.45 -2.11
C ALA A 87 -9.54 5.23 -0.80
N GLN A 88 -9.56 4.54 0.35
CA GLN A 88 -9.44 5.17 1.67
C GLN A 88 -8.43 4.43 2.54
N ARG A 89 -7.62 5.19 3.29
CA ARG A 89 -6.78 4.66 4.38
C ARG A 89 -7.54 4.85 5.69
N LEU A 90 -8.10 3.78 6.24
CA LEU A 90 -8.90 3.85 7.47
C LEU A 90 -8.02 3.88 8.73
N SER A 91 -6.86 3.22 8.68
CA SER A 91 -5.81 3.24 9.71
C SER A 91 -4.47 2.85 9.08
N GLY A 92 -3.39 2.78 9.87
CA GLY A 92 -2.08 2.31 9.39
C GLY A 92 -2.05 0.84 8.91
N ASN A 93 -3.10 0.06 9.15
CA ASN A 93 -3.21 -1.33 8.72
C ASN A 93 -4.60 -1.68 8.16
N ARG A 94 -5.44 -0.68 7.86
CA ARG A 94 -6.79 -0.88 7.30
C ARG A 94 -7.02 0.02 6.11
N PHE A 95 -7.46 -0.57 5.01
CA PHE A 95 -7.64 0.13 3.75
C PHE A 95 -8.96 -0.28 3.12
N CYS A 96 -9.68 0.68 2.53
CA CYS A 96 -10.96 0.44 1.89
C CYS A 96 -10.87 0.77 0.40
N ILE A 97 -11.41 -0.11 -0.43
CA ILE A 97 -11.66 0.14 -1.85
C ILE A 97 -13.16 0.01 -2.10
N ILE A 98 -13.78 1.06 -2.62
CA ILE A 98 -15.20 1.07 -3.00
C ILE A 98 -15.29 1.14 -4.53
N ASN A 99 -15.91 0.13 -5.13
CA ASN A 99 -16.19 0.06 -6.55
C ASN A 99 -17.70 0.31 -6.80
N PRO A 100 -18.10 1.54 -7.16
CA PRO A 100 -19.50 1.88 -7.34
C PRO A 100 -20.14 1.16 -8.53
N GLU A 101 -19.39 0.88 -9.60
CA GLU A 101 -19.92 0.19 -10.80
C GLU A 101 -20.38 -1.23 -10.50
N LYS A 102 -19.69 -1.90 -9.58
CA LYS A 102 -20.01 -3.25 -9.12
C LYS A 102 -20.87 -3.29 -7.86
N ASN A 103 -21.25 -2.13 -7.33
CA ASN A 103 -21.99 -2.01 -6.07
C ASN A 103 -21.30 -2.78 -4.93
N GLU A 104 -19.98 -2.69 -4.82
CA GLU A 104 -19.18 -3.43 -3.85
C GLU A 104 -18.13 -2.56 -3.16
N TYR A 105 -17.71 -2.98 -1.96
CA TYR A 105 -16.52 -2.49 -1.30
C TYR A 105 -15.76 -3.63 -0.63
N THR A 106 -14.47 -3.42 -0.40
CA THR A 106 -13.62 -4.32 0.36
C THR A 106 -12.86 -3.53 1.40
N ILE A 107 -12.90 -3.98 2.66
CA ILE A 107 -12.01 -3.48 3.71
C ILE A 107 -10.92 -4.52 3.91
N TYR A 108 -9.69 -4.16 3.57
CA TYR A 108 -8.49 -4.94 3.83
C TYR A 108 -7.98 -4.68 5.23
N GLN A 109 -7.69 -5.75 5.96
CA GLN A 109 -7.01 -5.77 7.25
C GLN A 109 -5.64 -6.42 7.05
N CYS A 110 -4.59 -5.67 7.36
CA CYS A 110 -3.20 -6.10 7.25
C CYS A 110 -2.66 -6.59 8.60
N GLN A 111 -1.70 -7.52 8.54
CA GLN A 111 -0.96 -8.08 9.69
C GLN A 111 0.48 -7.58 9.70
#